data_AF-R7HGK7-F1
#
_entry.id   AF-R7HGK7-F1
#
_cell.length_a   1.000
_cell.length_b   1.000
_cell.length_c   1.000
_cell.angle_alpha   90.00
_cell.angle_beta   90.00
_cell.angle_gamma   90.00
#
_symmetry.space_group_name_H-M   'P 1'
#
loop_
_entity.id
_entity.type
_entity.pdbx_description
1 polymer ?
#
loop_
_entity_poly.entity_id
_entity_poly.type
_entity_poly.pdbx_seq_one_letter_code
_entity_poly.pdbx_strand_id
1 'polypeptide(L)'
;MLSFTKENVIIPKESIRYRIVANSNNEIDQYNKLKANEVIFPIINDIMNNSNNIVEARKNINKNIPLIENSLNDLNIKYKVSFGQNYFPTKTYLNNTYSEGNYESLVIYLDEARGDNFWCVMFPPLCLIDINRENLDKVVYKSYAKEIINRYSK
;
A
#
# COMPACT_ATOMS: atom_id res chain seq x y z
N MET A 1 0.45 37.29 11.32
CA MET A 1 1.12 36.24 10.51
C MET A 1 0.66 34.91 11.08
N LEU A 2 -0.28 34.22 10.42
CA LEU A 2 -0.68 32.88 10.85
C LEU A 2 0.47 31.92 10.50
N SER A 3 1.23 31.55 11.52
CA SER A 3 2.22 30.47 11.40
C SER A 3 1.45 29.17 11.26
N PHE A 4 1.23 28.71 10.03
CA PHE A 4 0.78 27.35 9.77
C PHE A 4 1.88 26.41 10.25
N THR A 5 1.76 25.93 11.49
CA THR A 5 2.57 24.81 11.96
C THR A 5 2.34 23.66 10.98
N LYS A 6 3.40 23.25 10.28
CA LYS A 6 3.42 22.06 9.43
C LYS A 6 3.10 20.86 10.32
N GLU A 7 1.82 20.53 10.46
CA GLU A 7 1.42 19.29 11.10
C GLU A 7 1.86 18.16 10.17
N ASN A 8 2.86 17.39 10.64
CA ASN A 8 3.35 16.24 9.91
C ASN A 8 2.39 15.08 10.14
N VAL A 9 1.83 14.55 9.07
CA VAL A 9 0.95 13.38 9.10
C VAL A 9 1.82 12.13 9.10
N ILE A 10 1.90 11.45 10.24
CA ILE A 10 2.80 10.30 10.48
C ILE A 10 2.01 8.99 10.33
N ILE A 11 2.60 8.02 9.63
CA ILE A 11 2.07 6.66 9.56
C ILE A 11 2.13 6.06 10.97
N PRO A 12 1.03 5.58 11.54
CA PRO A 12 1.05 4.97 12.86
C PRO A 12 1.95 3.73 12.89
N LYS A 13 2.54 3.46 14.06
CA LYS A 13 3.38 2.27 14.28
C LYS A 13 2.61 0.99 13.94
N GLU A 14 1.34 0.94 14.32
CA GLU A 14 0.41 -0.10 13.90
C GLU A 14 -0.15 0.25 12.52
N SER A 15 0.55 -0.20 11.49
CA SER A 15 0.13 -0.04 10.10
C SER A 15 0.48 -1.27 9.29
N ILE A 16 -0.30 -1.48 8.23
CA ILE A 16 -0.04 -2.52 7.23
C ILE A 16 0.21 -1.83 5.90
N ARG A 17 1.34 -2.14 5.28
CA ARG A 17 1.70 -1.63 3.95
C ARG A 17 1.28 -2.60 2.85
N TYR A 18 1.11 -2.08 1.65
CA TYR A 18 0.93 -2.85 0.44
C TYR A 18 2.05 -2.54 -0.53
N ARG A 19 2.60 -3.54 -1.22
CA ARG A 19 3.67 -3.36 -2.21
C ARG A 19 3.56 -4.38 -3.35
N ILE A 20 3.80 -3.93 -4.58
CA ILE A 20 4.06 -4.80 -5.73
C ILE A 20 5.45 -4.48 -6.27
N VAL A 21 6.29 -5.49 -6.45
CA VAL A 21 7.65 -5.36 -7.00
C VAL A 21 7.66 -5.96 -8.40
N ALA A 22 8.00 -5.14 -9.41
CA ALA A 22 8.13 -5.60 -10.79
C ALA A 22 9.31 -6.56 -10.96
N ASN A 23 9.25 -7.40 -12.00
CA ASN A 23 10.34 -8.27 -12.40
C ASN A 23 11.64 -7.48 -12.68
N SER A 24 11.57 -6.45 -13.51
CA SER A 24 12.67 -5.53 -13.84
C SER A 24 12.14 -4.12 -14.17
N ASN A 25 13.03 -3.22 -14.62
CA ASN A 25 12.69 -1.85 -15.01
C ASN A 25 12.41 -1.66 -16.51
N ASN A 26 12.34 -2.75 -17.30
CA ASN A 26 11.87 -2.62 -18.68
C ASN A 26 10.37 -2.26 -18.73
N GLU A 27 9.93 -1.70 -19.85
CA GLU A 27 8.57 -1.18 -20.00
C GLU A 27 7.49 -2.25 -19.78
N ILE A 28 7.73 -3.48 -20.26
CA ILE A 28 6.78 -4.61 -20.16
C ILE A 28 6.59 -5.01 -18.69
N ASP A 29 7.66 -5.10 -17.91
CA ASP A 29 7.63 -5.49 -16.51
C ASP A 29 6.98 -4.40 -15.65
N GLN A 30 7.23 -3.13 -15.97
CA GLN A 30 6.57 -2.00 -15.31
C GLN A 30 5.07 -1.98 -15.62
N TYR A 31 4.68 -2.28 -16.86
CA TYR A 31 3.29 -2.42 -17.27
C TYR A 31 2.60 -3.60 -16.58
N ASN A 32 3.27 -4.75 -16.49
CA ASN A 32 2.77 -5.94 -15.79
C ASN A 32 2.53 -5.66 -14.30
N LYS A 33 3.41 -4.89 -13.64
CA LYS A 33 3.19 -4.41 -12.27
C LYS A 33 1.94 -3.54 -12.15
N LEU A 34 1.70 -2.63 -13.10
CA LEU A 34 0.52 -1.77 -13.09
C LEU A 34 -0.77 -2.60 -13.28
N LYS A 35 -0.76 -3.56 -14.20
CA LYS A 35 -1.87 -4.51 -14.38
C LYS A 35 -2.15 -5.35 -13.14
N ALA A 36 -1.10 -5.89 -12.51
CA ALA A 36 -1.24 -6.61 -11.25
C ALA A 36 -1.89 -5.73 -10.18
N ASN A 37 -1.49 -4.45 -10.10
CA ASN A 37 -2.13 -3.51 -9.18
C ASN A 37 -3.61 -3.28 -9.50
N GLU A 38 -3.96 -3.10 -10.78
CA GLU A 38 -5.32 -2.86 -11.25
C GLU A 38 -6.27 -4.01 -10.85
N VAL A 39 -5.84 -5.27 -11.01
CA VAL A 39 -6.68 -6.43 -10.67
C VAL A 39 -6.76 -6.70 -9.17
N ILE A 40 -5.69 -6.40 -8.42
CA ILE A 40 -5.65 -6.61 -6.95
C ILE A 40 -6.38 -5.50 -6.20
N PHE A 41 -6.33 -4.26 -6.69
CA PHE A 41 -6.80 -3.10 -5.94
C PHE A 41 -8.27 -3.18 -5.50
N PRO A 42 -9.23 -3.65 -6.32
CA PRO A 42 -10.62 -3.85 -5.88
C PRO A 42 -10.73 -4.78 -4.66
N ILE A 43 -9.92 -5.84 -4.60
CA ILE A 43 -9.88 -6.78 -3.48
C ILE A 43 -9.32 -6.06 -2.23
N ILE A 44 -8.24 -5.31 -2.37
CA ILE A 44 -7.65 -4.53 -1.26
C ILE A 44 -8.66 -3.51 -0.71
N ASN A 45 -9.37 -2.81 -1.60
CA ASN A 45 -10.41 -1.86 -1.23
C ASN A 45 -11.54 -2.56 -0.45
N ASP A 46 -12.02 -3.71 -0.92
CA ASP A 46 -13.05 -4.47 -0.22
C ASP A 46 -12.59 -4.97 1.16
N ILE A 47 -11.37 -5.51 1.26
CA ILE A 47 -10.78 -5.92 2.56
C ILE A 47 -10.79 -4.73 3.53
N MET A 48 -10.37 -3.54 3.09
CA MET A 48 -10.30 -2.36 3.96
C MET A 48 -11.68 -1.80 4.34
N ASN A 49 -12.64 -1.80 3.41
CA ASN A 49 -14.02 -1.37 3.72
C ASN A 49 -14.71 -2.31 4.73
N ASN A 50 -14.29 -3.57 4.80
CA ASN A 50 -14.78 -4.56 5.74
C ASN A 50 -13.89 -4.74 6.99
N SER A 51 -12.96 -3.81 7.25
CA SER A 51 -12.03 -3.87 8.39
C SER A 51 -12.07 -2.59 9.23
N ASN A 52 -12.57 -2.68 10.46
CA ASN A 52 -12.68 -1.52 11.36
C ASN A 52 -11.40 -1.27 12.17
N ASN A 53 -10.59 -2.30 12.37
CA ASN A 53 -9.37 -2.27 13.16
C ASN A 53 -8.28 -3.16 12.55
N ILE A 54 -7.04 -3.05 13.05
CA ILE A 54 -5.89 -3.77 12.49
C ILE A 54 -6.02 -5.30 12.64
N VAL A 55 -6.73 -5.77 13.67
CA VAL A 55 -6.97 -7.21 13.89
C VAL A 55 -7.90 -7.77 12.81
N GLU A 56 -8.99 -7.07 12.54
CA GLU A 56 -9.89 -7.40 11.43
C GLU A 56 -9.18 -7.31 10.08
N ALA A 57 -8.36 -6.28 9.87
CA ALA A 57 -7.56 -6.12 8.65
C ALA A 57 -6.65 -7.33 8.43
N ARG A 58 -5.86 -7.76 9.43
CA ARG A 58 -5.01 -8.96 9.35
C ARG A 58 -5.82 -10.22 9.04
N LYS A 59 -6.98 -10.40 9.69
CA LYS A 59 -7.86 -11.55 9.48
C LYS A 59 -8.39 -11.57 8.04
N ASN A 60 -8.89 -10.42 7.56
CA ASN A 60 -9.47 -10.29 6.24
C ASN A 60 -8.40 -10.40 5.14
N ILE A 61 -7.18 -9.89 5.35
CA ILE A 61 -6.07 -10.10 4.42
C ILE A 61 -5.78 -11.59 4.27
N ASN A 62 -5.53 -12.31 5.39
CA ASN A 62 -5.24 -13.74 5.35
C ASN A 62 -6.36 -14.54 4.68
N LYS A 63 -7.63 -14.23 4.98
CA LYS A 63 -8.79 -14.88 4.38
C LYS A 63 -8.84 -14.69 2.85
N ASN A 64 -8.39 -13.55 2.35
CA ASN A 64 -8.48 -13.18 0.93
C ASN A 64 -7.18 -13.41 0.14
N ILE A 65 -6.10 -13.94 0.73
CA ILE A 65 -4.88 -14.32 -0.01
C ILE A 65 -5.22 -15.23 -1.21
N PRO A 66 -6.04 -16.29 -1.09
CA PRO A 66 -6.38 -17.12 -2.25
C PRO A 66 -7.09 -16.36 -3.36
N LEU A 67 -7.91 -15.36 -3.02
CA LEU A 67 -8.58 -14.51 -4.01
C LEU A 67 -7.59 -13.60 -4.74
N ILE A 68 -6.61 -13.03 -4.01
CA ILE A 68 -5.52 -12.24 -4.59
C ILE A 68 -4.70 -13.11 -5.56
N GLU A 69 -4.29 -14.31 -5.14
CA GLU A 69 -3.54 -15.24 -5.98
C GLU A 69 -4.34 -15.63 -7.24
N ASN A 70 -5.63 -15.92 -7.09
CA ASN A 70 -6.50 -16.22 -8.23
C ASN A 70 -6.58 -15.05 -9.23
N SER A 71 -6.69 -13.80 -8.77
CA SER A 71 -6.71 -12.63 -9.66
C SER A 71 -5.42 -12.43 -10.45
N LEU A 72 -4.29 -12.91 -9.94
CA LEU A 72 -2.99 -12.83 -10.59
C LEU A 72 -2.78 -13.95 -11.63
N ASN A 73 -3.44 -15.10 -11.47
CA ASN A 73 -3.32 -16.23 -12.39
C ASN A 73 -3.68 -15.85 -13.84
N ASP A 74 -4.67 -14.95 -14.01
CA ASP A 74 -5.13 -14.49 -15.31
C ASP A 74 -4.08 -13.64 -16.08
N LEU A 75 -3.03 -13.19 -15.39
CA LEU A 75 -1.96 -12.39 -16.00
C LEU A 75 -0.86 -13.25 -16.64
N ASN A 76 -0.83 -14.56 -16.38
CA ASN A 76 0.20 -15.48 -16.87
C ASN A 76 1.65 -15.03 -16.54
N ILE A 77 1.85 -14.53 -15.32
CA ILE A 77 3.15 -14.10 -14.77
C ILE A 77 3.44 -14.95 -13.53
N LYS A 78 4.69 -15.33 -13.28
CA LYS A 78 5.03 -15.96 -11.99
C LYS A 78 4.93 -14.91 -10.90
N TYR A 79 4.39 -15.30 -9.75
CA TYR A 79 4.27 -14.40 -8.62
C TYR A 79 4.52 -15.13 -7.30
N LYS A 80 4.81 -14.33 -6.27
CA LYS A 80 4.78 -14.76 -4.88
C LYS A 80 4.05 -13.72 -4.05
N VAL A 81 3.03 -14.15 -3.33
CA VAL A 81 2.33 -13.32 -2.33
C VAL A 81 2.93 -13.58 -0.96
N SER A 82 3.26 -12.51 -0.22
CA SER A 82 3.79 -12.59 1.13
C SER A 82 3.08 -11.61 2.04
N PHE A 83 2.37 -12.12 3.04
CA PHE A 83 1.80 -11.31 4.11
C PHE A 83 2.56 -11.54 5.42
N GLY A 84 2.95 -10.46 6.09
CA GLY A 84 3.72 -10.50 7.33
C GLY A 84 4.84 -9.46 7.34
N GLN A 85 5.93 -9.74 8.04
CA GLN A 85 7.09 -8.84 8.11
C GLN A 85 7.92 -8.94 6.82
N ASN A 86 8.01 -7.84 6.08
CA ASN A 86 8.84 -7.75 4.87
C ASN A 86 9.79 -6.56 4.94
N TYR A 87 10.97 -6.72 4.34
CA TYR A 87 11.96 -5.66 4.25
C TYR A 87 11.50 -4.55 3.30
N PHE A 88 11.60 -3.30 3.75
CA PHE A 88 11.51 -2.10 2.93
C PHE A 88 12.81 -1.31 3.02
N PRO A 89 13.32 -0.78 1.90
CA PRO A 89 14.34 0.25 1.95
C PRO A 89 13.74 1.53 2.55
N THR A 90 14.59 2.50 2.88
CA THR A 90 14.15 3.82 3.35
C THR A 90 13.08 4.42 2.42
N LYS A 91 11.95 4.86 3.00
CA LYS A 91 10.82 5.43 2.26
C LYS A 91 10.50 6.84 2.75
N THR A 92 10.15 7.74 1.83
CA THR A 92 9.60 9.05 2.16
C THR A 92 8.11 9.07 1.84
N TYR A 93 7.29 9.47 2.81
CA TYR A 93 5.83 9.54 2.68
C TYR A 93 5.25 10.67 3.54
N LEU A 94 4.35 11.48 2.98
CA LEU A 94 3.76 12.66 3.63
C LEU A 94 4.77 13.60 4.31
N ASN A 95 5.93 13.82 3.68
CA ASN A 95 7.08 14.60 4.20
C ASN A 95 7.81 13.97 5.40
N ASN A 96 7.52 12.71 5.74
CA ASN A 96 8.25 11.96 6.77
C ASN A 96 9.13 10.91 6.10
N THR A 97 10.33 10.71 6.65
CA THR A 97 11.23 9.64 6.24
C THR A 97 11.15 8.50 7.24
N TYR A 98 10.88 7.30 6.72
CA TYR A 98 10.84 6.05 7.47
C TYR A 98 12.08 5.26 7.10
N SER A 99 12.87 4.89 8.11
CA SER A 99 14.10 4.11 7.92
C SER A 99 13.84 2.78 7.21
N GLU A 100 14.89 2.18 6.68
CA GLU A 100 14.80 0.81 6.22
C GLU A 100 14.55 -0.16 7.38
N GLY A 101 13.95 -1.31 7.08
CA GLY A 101 13.65 -2.32 8.07
C GLY A 101 12.48 -3.21 7.67
N ASN A 102 12.10 -4.10 8.59
CA ASN A 102 10.94 -4.97 8.41
C ASN A 102 9.66 -4.25 8.85
N TYR A 103 8.67 -4.27 7.98
CA TYR A 103 7.35 -3.69 8.22
C TYR A 103 6.28 -4.73 7.93
N GLU A 104 5.17 -4.65 8.68
CA GLU A 104 4.01 -5.48 8.39
C GLU A 104 3.41 -5.06 7.04
N SER A 105 3.32 -6.01 6.11
CA SER A 105 2.88 -5.71 4.77
C SER A 105 2.38 -6.93 4.00
N LEU A 106 1.50 -6.67 3.04
CA LEU A 106 1.21 -7.55 1.93
C LEU A 106 2.12 -7.16 0.75
N VAL A 107 2.98 -8.09 0.30
CA VAL A 107 3.89 -7.88 -0.82
C VAL A 107 3.65 -8.91 -1.91
N ILE A 108 3.50 -8.43 -3.14
CA ILE A 108 3.46 -9.25 -4.35
C ILE A 108 4.79 -9.06 -5.08
N TYR A 109 5.51 -10.15 -5.25
CA TYR A 109 6.75 -10.21 -6.01
C TYR A 109 6.43 -10.80 -7.38
N LEU A 110 6.69 -10.06 -8.46
CA LEU A 110 6.48 -10.54 -9.85
C LEU A 110 7.80 -11.06 -10.41
N ASP A 111 7.78 -12.28 -10.93
CA ASP A 111 8.94 -13.05 -11.40
C ASP A 111 10.15 -12.93 -10.46
N GLU A 112 11.24 -12.26 -10.88
CA GLU A 112 12.46 -12.11 -10.08
C GLU A 112 12.43 -10.93 -9.10
N ALA A 113 11.42 -10.06 -9.22
CA ALA A 113 11.18 -8.92 -8.33
C ALA A 113 12.39 -7.99 -8.12
N ARG A 114 13.11 -7.65 -9.21
CA ARG A 114 14.30 -6.79 -9.18
C ARG A 114 14.02 -5.36 -9.63
N GLY A 115 12.79 -5.07 -10.04
CA GLY A 115 12.39 -3.78 -10.59
C GLY A 115 11.78 -2.83 -9.56
N ASP A 116 11.34 -1.69 -10.09
CA ASP A 116 10.68 -0.63 -9.37
C ASP A 116 9.36 -1.15 -8.80
N ASN A 117 8.97 -0.58 -7.66
CA ASN A 117 7.83 -1.03 -6.89
C ASN A 117 6.77 0.05 -6.77
N PHE A 118 5.52 -0.38 -6.75
CA PHE A 118 4.40 0.41 -6.24
C PHE A 118 4.24 0.07 -4.76
N TRP A 119 3.93 1.06 -3.92
CA TRP A 119 3.60 0.81 -2.52
C TRP A 119 2.68 1.90 -1.97
N CYS A 120 1.87 1.54 -0.98
CA CYS A 120 1.03 2.45 -0.21
C CYS A 120 0.76 1.89 1.20
N VAL A 121 0.08 2.66 2.05
CA VAL A 121 -0.38 2.18 3.37
C VAL A 121 -1.83 1.73 3.22
N MET A 122 -2.08 0.43 3.36
CA MET A 122 -3.43 -0.13 3.23
C MET A 122 -4.20 -0.09 4.54
N PHE A 123 -3.52 -0.17 5.70
CA PHE A 123 -4.15 0.06 6.99
C PHE A 123 -3.30 1.03 7.83
N PRO A 124 -3.83 2.19 8.27
CA PRO A 124 -5.09 2.80 7.84
C PRO A 124 -5.18 2.96 6.31
N PRO A 125 -6.39 3.02 5.69
CA PRO A 125 -6.60 2.91 4.23
C PRO A 125 -6.21 4.16 3.44
N LEU A 126 -4.92 4.49 3.44
CA LEU A 126 -4.36 5.59 2.67
C LEU A 126 -4.16 5.24 1.18
N CYS A 127 -4.08 3.96 0.82
CA CYS A 127 -4.02 3.52 -0.58
C CYS A 127 -5.13 4.14 -1.46
N LEU A 128 -6.32 4.39 -0.91
CA LEU A 128 -7.46 4.96 -1.64
C LEU A 128 -7.21 6.39 -2.12
N ILE A 129 -6.51 7.19 -1.30
CA ILE A 129 -6.17 8.58 -1.65
C ILE A 129 -4.86 8.66 -2.43
N ASP A 130 -3.97 7.67 -2.29
CA ASP A 130 -2.70 7.59 -3.04
C ASP A 130 -2.92 7.39 -4.54
N ILE A 131 -3.96 6.64 -4.94
CA ILE A 131 -4.30 6.44 -6.36
C ILE A 131 -4.84 7.72 -6.99
N ASN A 132 -5.48 8.57 -6.21
CA ASN A 132 -5.99 9.87 -6.67
C ASN A 132 -4.99 11.01 -6.45
N ARG A 133 -3.76 10.72 -6.03
CA ARG A 133 -2.79 11.73 -5.57
C ARG A 133 -2.46 12.77 -6.64
N GLU A 134 -2.37 12.38 -7.90
CA GLU A 134 -2.09 13.31 -9.01
C GLU A 134 -3.24 14.29 -9.29
N ASN A 135 -4.46 13.91 -8.90
CA ASN A 135 -5.67 14.71 -9.09
C ASN A 135 -6.03 15.59 -7.88
N LEU A 136 -5.26 15.52 -6.79
CA LEU A 136 -5.54 16.22 -5.53
C LEU A 136 -4.49 17.30 -5.25
N ASP A 137 -4.95 18.50 -4.86
CA ASP A 137 -4.06 19.50 -4.29
C ASP A 137 -3.33 18.95 -3.05
N LYS A 138 -2.06 19.31 -2.89
CA LYS A 138 -1.19 18.78 -1.83
C LYS A 138 -1.72 19.05 -0.42
N VAL A 139 -2.40 20.17 -0.20
CA VAL A 139 -3.04 20.52 1.08
C VAL A 139 -4.25 19.61 1.32
N VAL A 140 -5.09 19.42 0.30
CA VAL A 140 -6.28 18.57 0.36
C VAL A 140 -5.91 17.11 0.65
N TYR A 141 -4.93 16.57 -0.08
CA TYR A 141 -4.43 15.20 0.13
C TYR A 141 -3.93 14.99 1.58
N LYS A 142 -3.20 15.96 2.13
CA LYS A 142 -2.75 15.89 3.54
C LYS A 142 -3.89 15.93 4.53
N SER A 143 -4.92 16.73 4.28
CA SER A 143 -6.11 16.79 5.15
C SER A 143 -6.81 15.44 5.21
N TYR A 144 -7.06 14.80 4.05
CA TYR A 144 -7.68 13.48 4.01
C TYR A 144 -6.82 12.40 4.67
N ALA A 145 -5.50 12.43 4.45
CA ALA A 145 -4.60 11.49 5.12
C ALA A 145 -4.67 11.64 6.65
N LYS A 146 -4.70 12.88 7.17
CA LYS A 146 -4.83 13.17 8.60
C LYS A 146 -6.16 12.66 9.16
N GLU A 147 -7.26 12.91 8.47
CA GLU A 147 -8.60 12.46 8.87
C GLU A 147 -8.68 10.93 8.96
N ILE A 148 -8.14 10.23 7.95
CA ILE A 148 -8.08 8.76 7.95
C ILE A 148 -7.25 8.27 9.14
N ILE A 149 -6.02 8.76 9.31
CA ILE A 149 -5.15 8.29 10.41
C ILE A 149 -5.81 8.52 11.78
N ASN A 150 -6.42 9.69 12.01
CA ASN A 150 -7.09 10.00 13.27
C ASN A 150 -8.28 9.08 13.57
N ARG A 151 -8.98 8.58 12.55
CA ARG A 151 -10.08 7.63 12.71
C ARG A 151 -9.62 6.29 13.28
N TYR A 152 -8.42 5.85 12.89
CA TYR A 152 -7.86 4.54 13.27
C TYR A 152 -6.83 4.62 14.41
N SER A 153 -6.59 5.81 14.97
CA SER A 153 -5.67 6.03 16.09
C SER A 153 -6.37 6.03 17.46
N LYS A 154 -7.61 5.54 17.54
CA LYS A 154 -8.43 5.50 18.77
C LYS A 154 -8.62 4.08 19.26
#